data_AF-A0A2E0UR32-F1
#
_entry.id   AF-A0A2E0UR32-F1
#
_cell.length_a   1.000
_cell.length_b   1.000
_cell.length_c   1.000
_cell.angle_alpha   90.00
_cell.angle_beta   90.00
_cell.angle_gamma   90.00
#
_symmetry.space_group_name_H-M   'P 1'
#
loop_
_entity.id
_entity.type
_entity.pdbx_description
1 polymer ?
#
loop_
_entity_poly.entity_id
_entity_poly.type
_entity_poly.pdbx_seq_one_letter_code
_entity_poly.pdbx_strand_id
1 'polypeptide(L)'
;MTSERLQEAIDFIQSEKIDEAKEILLEMVKQPFPFADSWYMLMHCMPTKRQKIWCLEECLRIKPDHSDALTMLGLLDPEHQFYSGEKFKHQKNKKTESDEEEEVSWVVVLATVGSVLVVTAAVILIFS
;
A
#
# COMPACT_ATOMS: atom_id res chain seq x y z
N MET A 1 20.05 13.55 11.60
CA MET A 1 18.75 12.90 11.84
C MET A 1 18.09 12.40 10.56
N THR A 2 17.79 13.24 9.56
CA THR A 2 17.14 12.76 8.32
C THR A 2 18.01 11.79 7.51
N SER A 3 19.34 11.94 7.57
CA SER A 3 20.29 10.99 6.96
C SER A 3 20.29 9.61 7.61
N GLU A 4 20.03 9.51 8.91
CA GLU A 4 20.09 8.23 9.65
C GLU A 4 18.86 7.36 9.35
N ARG A 5 17.66 7.95 9.34
CA ARG A 5 16.42 7.25 8.98
C ARG A 5 16.41 6.81 7.51
N LEU A 6 16.98 7.62 6.62
CA LEU A 6 17.14 7.23 5.22
C LEU A 6 18.07 6.03 5.09
N GLN A 7 19.19 6.05 5.80
CA GLN A 7 20.15 4.95 5.79
C GLN A 7 19.51 3.66 6.33
N GLU A 8 18.77 3.75 7.44
CA GLU A 8 18.02 2.62 8.00
C GLU A 8 17.04 2.01 6.98
N ALA A 9 16.28 2.85 6.25
CA ALA A 9 15.41 2.36 5.19
C ALA A 9 16.17 1.68 4.05
N ILE A 10 17.35 2.20 3.67
CA ILE A 10 18.22 1.59 2.66
C ILE A 10 18.71 0.22 3.13
N ASP A 11 19.11 0.09 4.40
CA ASP A 11 19.57 -1.17 4.98
C ASP A 11 18.44 -2.21 4.99
N PHE A 12 17.20 -1.79 5.25
CA PHE A 12 16.02 -2.64 5.13
C PHE A 12 15.77 -3.10 3.69
N ILE A 13 15.88 -2.20 2.69
CA ILE A 13 15.77 -2.57 1.26
C ILE A 13 16.84 -3.60 0.89
N GLN A 14 18.09 -3.37 1.31
CA GLN A 14 19.21 -4.28 1.03
C GLN A 14 19.02 -5.65 1.71
N SER A 15 18.32 -5.69 2.84
CA SER A 15 17.98 -6.91 3.58
C SER A 15 16.66 -7.55 3.12
N GLU A 16 16.08 -7.11 2.00
CA GLU A 16 14.78 -7.57 1.45
C GLU A 16 13.58 -7.37 2.39
N LYS A 17 13.72 -6.53 3.41
CA LYS A 17 12.66 -6.15 4.36
C LYS A 17 11.86 -4.96 3.84
N ILE A 18 11.08 -5.23 2.79
CA ILE A 18 10.42 -4.19 1.99
C ILE A 18 9.33 -3.44 2.75
N ASP A 19 8.59 -4.12 3.63
CA ASP A 19 7.48 -3.51 4.37
C ASP A 19 7.99 -2.53 5.42
N GLU A 20 9.04 -2.89 6.16
CA GLU A 20 9.70 -2.02 7.15
C GLU A 20 10.34 -0.80 6.48
N ALA A 21 11.05 -1.01 5.36
CA ALA A 21 11.61 0.10 4.58
C ALA A 21 10.51 1.07 4.10
N LYS A 22 9.40 0.52 3.61
CA LYS A 22 8.28 1.29 3.09
C LYS A 22 7.62 2.14 4.18
N GLU A 23 7.47 1.60 5.39
CA GLU A 23 6.90 2.35 6.52
C GLU A 23 7.73 3.60 6.82
N ILE A 24 9.05 3.43 6.99
CA ILE A 24 9.97 4.54 7.27
C ILE A 24 9.94 5.58 6.14
N LEU A 25 10.03 5.13 4.89
CA LEU A 25 10.03 6.02 3.73
C LEU A 25 8.69 6.77 3.59
N LEU A 26 7.56 6.13 3.90
CA LEU A 26 6.25 6.78 3.90
C LEU A 26 6.15 7.88 4.98
N GLU A 27 6.75 7.69 6.15
CA GLU A 27 6.83 8.75 7.16
C GLU A 27 7.67 9.93 6.69
N MET A 28 8.79 9.66 6.03
CA MET A 28 9.69 10.69 5.51
C MET A 28 9.03 11.54 4.42
N VAL A 29 8.31 10.93 3.47
CA VAL A 29 7.67 11.67 2.37
C VAL A 29 6.42 12.44 2.78
N LYS A 30 5.83 12.10 3.95
CA LYS A 30 4.69 12.84 4.54
C LYS A 30 5.12 14.12 5.25
N GLN A 31 6.42 14.34 5.48
CA GLN A 31 6.91 15.55 6.11
C GLN A 31 6.61 16.80 5.25
N PRO A 32 6.49 18.01 5.85
CA PRO A 32 6.21 19.23 5.09
C PRO A 32 7.22 19.54 3.99
N PHE A 33 8.47 19.14 4.21
CA PHE A 33 9.57 19.29 3.25
C PHE A 33 10.19 17.90 3.01
N PRO A 34 9.60 17.10 2.09
CA PRO A 34 10.11 15.77 1.81
C PRO A 34 11.42 15.84 1.01
N PHE A 35 12.31 14.88 1.24
CA PHE A 35 13.54 14.75 0.47
C PHE A 35 13.28 13.99 -0.83
N ALA A 36 13.94 14.42 -1.91
CA ALA A 36 13.86 13.74 -3.20
C ALA A 36 14.32 12.26 -3.08
N ASP A 37 15.42 12.04 -2.37
CA ASP A 37 16.00 10.70 -2.18
C ASP A 37 15.04 9.73 -1.47
N SER A 38 14.18 10.21 -0.57
CA SER A 38 13.16 9.37 0.09
C SER A 38 12.11 8.89 -0.91
N TRP A 39 11.69 9.74 -1.84
CA TRP A 39 10.78 9.36 -2.92
C TRP A 39 11.43 8.37 -3.88
N TYR A 40 12.69 8.61 -4.24
CA TYR A 40 13.46 7.67 -5.04
C TYR A 40 13.55 6.30 -4.35
N MET A 41 13.98 6.23 -3.08
CA MET A 41 14.06 4.95 -2.37
C MET A 41 12.70 4.25 -2.24
N LEU A 42 11.61 5.01 -2.03
CA LEU A 42 10.26 4.46 -1.92
C LEU A 42 9.82 3.71 -3.18
N MET A 43 10.32 4.08 -4.36
CA MET A 43 10.00 3.39 -5.61
C MET A 43 10.40 1.91 -5.58
N HIS A 44 11.48 1.56 -4.87
CA HIS A 44 11.97 0.19 -4.79
C HIS A 44 11.01 -0.70 -4.01
N CYS A 45 10.24 -0.11 -3.09
CA CYS A 45 9.22 -0.80 -2.30
C CYS A 45 7.86 -0.90 -3.00
N MET A 46 7.68 -0.28 -4.17
CA MET A 46 6.38 -0.28 -4.86
C MET A 46 6.23 -1.52 -5.75
N PRO A 47 5.12 -2.26 -5.65
CA PRO A 47 4.92 -3.49 -6.43
C PRO A 47 4.62 -3.23 -7.91
N THR A 48 3.95 -2.11 -8.22
CA THR A 48 3.48 -1.85 -9.59
C THR A 48 4.34 -0.80 -10.29
N LYS A 49 4.59 -1.01 -11.58
CA LYS A 49 5.27 -0.04 -12.46
C LYS A 49 4.70 1.38 -12.32
N ARG A 50 3.37 1.50 -12.31
CA ARG A 50 2.68 2.80 -12.17
C ARG A 50 3.03 3.52 -10.86
N GLN A 51 3.07 2.80 -9.74
CA GLN A 51 3.45 3.40 -8.45
C GLN A 51 4.94 3.80 -8.42
N LYS A 52 5.81 3.01 -9.07
CA LYS A 52 7.24 3.37 -9.22
C LYS A 52 7.41 4.68 -9.99
N ILE A 53 6.73 4.81 -11.13
CA ILE A 53 6.72 6.03 -11.94
C ILE A 53 6.25 7.22 -11.12
N TRP A 54 5.17 7.09 -10.35
CA TRP A 54 4.69 8.17 -9.50
C TRP A 54 5.71 8.62 -8.44
N CYS A 55 6.40 7.68 -7.79
CA CYS A 55 7.47 8.02 -6.84
C CYS A 55 8.62 8.78 -7.53
N LEU A 56 8.98 8.37 -8.74
CA LEU A 56 9.99 9.03 -9.55
C LEU A 56 9.58 10.45 -9.97
N GLU A 57 8.33 10.65 -10.38
CA GLU A 57 7.77 11.97 -10.70
C GLU A 57 7.85 12.91 -9.48
N GLU A 58 7.45 12.44 -8.29
CA GLU A 58 7.55 13.24 -7.05
C GLU A 58 9.00 13.55 -6.67
N CYS A 59 9.92 12.61 -6.85
CA CYS A 59 11.35 12.84 -6.68
C CYS A 59 11.84 13.97 -7.61
N LEU A 60 11.50 13.90 -8.90
CA LEU A 60 11.89 14.89 -9.90
C LEU A 60 11.19 16.24 -9.71
N ARG A 61 9.98 16.26 -9.14
CA ARG A 61 9.29 17.50 -8.77
C ARG A 61 10.07 18.28 -7.70
N ILE A 62 10.72 17.59 -6.77
CA ILE A 62 11.53 18.19 -5.70
C ILE A 62 12.93 18.52 -6.22
N LYS A 63 13.55 17.58 -6.94
CA LYS A 63 14.90 17.71 -7.50
C LYS A 63 14.90 17.35 -8.99
N PRO A 64 14.70 18.33 -9.88
CA PRO A 64 14.58 18.09 -11.32
C PRO A 64 15.83 17.49 -11.99
N ASP A 65 17.00 17.69 -11.39
CA ASP A 65 18.29 17.20 -11.87
C ASP A 65 18.72 15.86 -11.24
N HIS A 66 17.79 15.14 -10.60
CA HIS A 66 18.10 13.85 -9.99
C HIS A 66 18.38 12.78 -11.07
N SER A 67 19.67 12.55 -11.34
CA SER A 67 20.15 11.64 -12.40
C SER A 67 19.50 10.26 -12.35
N ASP A 68 19.52 9.62 -11.18
CA ASP A 68 19.08 8.23 -11.07
C ASP A 68 17.57 8.11 -11.30
N ALA A 69 16.80 9.09 -10.82
CA ALA A 69 15.37 9.15 -11.05
C ALA A 69 15.03 9.37 -12.53
N LEU A 70 15.76 10.25 -13.24
CA LEU A 70 15.61 10.44 -14.69
C LEU A 70 15.94 9.16 -15.46
N THR A 71 17.05 8.51 -15.14
CA THR A 71 17.46 7.25 -15.79
C THR A 71 16.43 6.15 -15.56
N MET A 72 15.97 5.97 -14.33
CA MET A 72 14.99 4.96 -14.01
C MET A 72 13.62 5.26 -14.61
N LEU A 73 13.22 6.53 -14.70
CA LEU A 73 11.97 6.91 -15.34
C LEU A 73 12.02 6.60 -16.84
N GLY A 74 13.11 6.96 -17.52
CA GLY A 74 13.30 6.62 -18.93
C GLY A 74 13.36 5.11 -19.20
N LEU A 75 13.90 4.32 -18.27
CA LEU A 75 13.89 2.86 -18.36
C LEU A 75 12.48 2.28 -18.21
N LEU A 76 11.73 2.79 -17.22
CA LEU A 76 10.38 2.30 -16.96
C LEU A 76 9.41 2.77 -18.04
N ASP A 77 9.48 4.01 -18.47
CA ASP A 77 8.53 4.61 -19.42
C ASP A 77 9.28 5.45 -20.47
N PRO A 78 9.79 4.82 -21.54
CA PRO A 78 10.58 5.50 -22.57
C PRO A 78 9.81 6.58 -23.34
N GLU A 79 8.48 6.47 -23.38
CA GLU A 79 7.58 7.42 -24.06
C GLU A 79 7.11 8.53 -23.12
N HIS A 80 7.58 8.54 -21.87
CA HIS A 80 7.09 9.43 -20.83
C HIS A 80 7.43 10.90 -21.13
N GLN A 81 6.41 11.65 -21.57
CA GLN A 81 6.44 13.10 -21.54
C GLN A 81 6.15 13.56 -20.11
N PHE A 82 7.11 14.25 -19.47
CA PHE A 82 7.06 14.73 -18.08
C PHE A 82 5.64 15.01 -17.56
N TYR A 83 5.16 14.17 -16.64
CA TYR A 83 3.84 14.29 -16.04
C TYR A 83 3.82 15.36 -14.92
N SER A 84 2.86 16.28 -14.97
CA SER A 84 2.55 17.21 -13.86
C SER A 84 1.56 16.52 -12.91
N GLY A 85 1.91 16.38 -11.63
CA GLY A 85 1.28 15.48 -10.62
C GLY A 85 -0.18 15.74 -10.18
N GLU A 86 -1.05 16.28 -11.03
CA GLU A 86 -2.43 16.66 -10.64
C GLU A 86 -3.40 15.47 -10.44
N LYS A 87 -3.15 14.27 -10.99
CA LYS A 87 -4.18 13.20 -11.08
C LYS A 87 -4.28 12.22 -9.89
N PHE A 88 -3.39 12.25 -8.90
CA PHE A 88 -3.34 11.19 -7.88
C PHE A 88 -4.21 11.39 -6.64
N LYS A 89 -4.82 12.58 -6.46
CA LYS A 89 -5.76 12.81 -5.34
C LYS A 89 -7.00 11.90 -5.37
N HIS A 90 -7.31 11.26 -6.51
CA HIS A 90 -8.53 10.45 -6.67
C HIS A 90 -8.40 8.95 -6.33
N GLN A 91 -7.19 8.38 -6.16
CA GLN A 91 -7.07 6.93 -5.95
C GLN A 91 -7.00 6.48 -4.49
N LYS A 92 -6.73 7.39 -3.54
CA LYS A 92 -6.75 7.03 -2.11
C LYS A 92 -8.15 6.67 -1.60
N ASN A 93 -9.20 7.03 -2.35
CA ASN A 93 -10.59 6.78 -1.97
C ASN A 93 -11.19 5.48 -2.54
N LYS A 94 -10.42 4.68 -3.29
CA LYS A 94 -10.89 3.42 -3.91
C LYS A 94 -10.16 2.17 -3.41
N LYS A 95 -9.20 2.31 -2.49
CA LYS A 95 -8.38 1.20 -1.97
C LYS A 95 -8.36 1.17 -0.44
N THR A 96 -9.55 1.27 0.13
CA THR A 96 -9.93 0.87 1.50
C THR A 96 -11.26 0.13 1.38
N GLU A 97 -11.33 -0.80 0.42
CA GLU A 97 -12.49 -1.65 0.13
C GLU A 97 -12.03 -2.88 -0.66
N SER A 98 -10.85 -3.42 -0.32
CA SER A 98 -10.41 -4.73 -0.77
C SER A 98 -9.33 -5.19 0.19
N ASP A 99 -9.57 -6.36 0.75
CA ASP A 99 -8.72 -7.15 1.63
C ASP A 99 -9.09 -6.95 3.10
N GLU A 100 -9.77 -7.99 3.63
CA GLU A 100 -10.31 -8.19 4.99
C GLU A 100 -11.80 -7.87 5.22
N GLU A 101 -12.68 -8.38 4.35
CA GLU A 101 -13.96 -8.91 4.84
C GLU A 101 -14.07 -10.36 4.40
N GLU A 102 -13.79 -11.28 5.33
CA GLU A 102 -14.31 -12.63 5.26
C GLU A 102 -15.84 -12.52 5.15
N GLU A 103 -16.39 -12.74 3.97
CA GLU A 103 -17.81 -13.01 3.81
C GLU A 103 -18.12 -14.34 4.52
N VAL A 104 -18.33 -14.27 5.83
CA VAL A 104 -19.05 -15.30 6.57
C VAL A 104 -20.45 -15.30 5.99
N SER A 105 -20.69 -16.25 5.08
CA SER A 105 -21.99 -16.46 4.45
C SER A 105 -23.06 -16.58 5.54
N TRP A 106 -23.89 -15.53 5.69
CA TRP A 106 -25.01 -15.47 6.63
C TRP A 106 -25.95 -16.67 6.50
N VAL A 107 -25.94 -17.36 5.35
CA VAL A 107 -26.68 -18.60 5.12
C VAL A 107 -26.21 -19.72 6.08
N VAL A 108 -24.92 -19.82 6.38
CA VAL A 108 -24.37 -20.81 7.32
C VAL A 108 -24.70 -20.44 8.77
N VAL A 109 -24.66 -19.13 9.10
CA VAL A 109 -25.02 -18.63 10.44
C VAL A 109 -26.50 -18.87 10.73
N LEU A 110 -27.40 -18.65 9.76
CA LEU A 110 -28.84 -18.91 9.94
C LEU A 110 -29.16 -20.42 10.01
N ALA A 111 -28.45 -21.26 9.25
CA ALA A 111 -28.66 -22.71 9.27
C ALA A 111 -28.29 -23.37 10.62
N THR A 112 -27.26 -22.85 11.30
CA THR A 112 -26.84 -23.39 12.61
C THR A 112 -27.81 -22.99 13.73
N VAL A 113 -28.27 -21.74 13.77
CA VAL A 113 -29.23 -21.27 14.79
C VAL A 113 -30.59 -21.97 14.65
N GLY A 114 -31.07 -22.17 13.42
CA GLY A 114 -32.32 -22.91 13.18
C GLY A 114 -32.26 -24.36 13.64
N SER A 115 -31.12 -25.04 13.43
CA SER A 115 -30.96 -26.45 13.81
C SER A 115 -30.99 -26.67 15.33
N VAL A 116 -30.40 -25.76 16.12
CA VAL A 116 -30.40 -25.87 17.58
C VAL A 116 -31.80 -25.70 18.17
N LEU A 117 -32.62 -24.82 17.58
CA LEU A 117 -33.99 -24.55 18.04
C LEU A 117 -34.94 -25.73 17.79
N VAL A 118 -34.80 -26.43 16.66
CA VAL A 118 -35.61 -27.61 16.35
C VAL A 118 -35.27 -28.78 17.28
N VAL A 119 -33.98 -28.98 17.59
CA VAL A 119 -33.55 -30.05 18.48
C VAL A 119 -34.04 -29.83 19.91
N THR A 120 -33.99 -28.60 20.43
CA THR A 120 -34.48 -28.30 21.78
C THR A 120 -36.01 -28.44 21.88
N ALA A 121 -36.76 -27.98 20.88
CA ALA A 121 -38.21 -28.16 20.85
C ALA A 121 -38.63 -29.65 20.78
N ALA A 122 -37.92 -30.46 19.99
CA ALA A 122 -38.17 -31.90 19.90
C ALA A 122 -37.88 -32.63 21.21
N VAL A 123 -36.78 -32.27 21.91
CA VAL A 123 -36.45 -32.87 23.22
C VAL A 123 -37.52 -32.52 24.26
N ILE A 124 -38.03 -31.28 24.28
CA ILE A 124 -39.09 -30.88 25.22
C ILE A 124 -40.39 -31.65 24.98
N LEU A 125 -40.76 -31.91 23.72
CA LEU A 125 -41.98 -32.67 23.37
C LEU A 125 -41.88 -34.18 23.68
N ILE A 126 -40.67 -34.76 23.70
CA ILE A 126 -40.48 -36.18 24.00
C ILE A 126 -40.53 -36.45 25.52
N PHE A 127 -40.20 -35.45 26.34
CA PHE A 127 -40.13 -35.57 27.80
C PHE A 127 -41.34 -35.00 28.56
N SER A 128 -42.37 -34.52 27.86
CA SER A 128 -43.65 -34.09 28.42
C SER A 128 -44.75 -35.13 28.19
#